data_AF-A0A2T1GFQ5-F1
#
_entry.id   AF-A0A2T1GFQ5-F1
#
_cell.length_a   1.000
_cell.length_b   1.000
_cell.length_c   1.000
_cell.angle_alpha   90.00
_cell.angle_beta   90.00
_cell.angle_gamma   90.00
#
_symmetry.space_group_name_H-M   'P 1'
#
loop_
_entity.id
_entity.type
_entity.pdbx_description
1 polymer ?
#
loop_
_entity_poly.entity_id
_entity_poly.type
_entity_poly.pdbx_seq_one_letter_code
_entity_poly.pdbx_strand_id
1 'polypeptide(L)' 'MDTSIEDRLKIVEAAIAELKQQNTHSEPNWIEQITGSFKDAPIFDEVLAYGREFRHADRPQDNVSTE' A
#
# COMPACT_ATOMS: atom_id res chain seq x y z
N MET A 1 2.34 45.32 8.20
CA MET A 1 3.08 44.91 9.41
C MET A 1 3.83 43.66 9.05
N ASP A 2 5.16 43.71 9.03
CA ASP A 2 5.96 42.50 8.90
C ASP A 2 5.83 41.70 10.19
N THR A 3 5.31 40.48 10.07
CA THR A 3 5.25 39.53 11.17
C THR A 3 6.68 39.09 11.49
N SER A 4 7.08 39.17 12.76
CA SER A 4 8.45 38.82 13.14
C SER A 4 8.71 37.33 12.89
N ILE A 5 9.98 36.94 12.81
CA ILE A 5 10.37 35.55 12.61
C ILE A 5 9.88 34.68 13.77
N GLU A 6 9.92 35.21 14.98
CA GLU A 6 9.45 34.54 16.20
C GLU A 6 7.95 34.24 16.13
N ASP A 7 7.14 35.19 15.65
CA ASP A 7 5.70 34.98 15.48
C ASP A 7 5.40 33.91 14.42
N ARG A 8 6.14 33.92 13.31
CA ARG A 8 6.03 32.90 12.25
C ARG A 8 6.45 31.52 12.74
N LEU A 9 7.52 31.45 13.54
CA LEU A 9 8.00 30.20 14.13
C LEU A 9 6.97 29.62 15.10
N LYS A 10 6.37 30.46 15.95
CA LYS A 10 5.34 30.05 16.89
C LYS A 10 4.10 29.46 16.21
N ILE A 11 3.69 30.02 15.07
CA ILE A 11 2.59 29.47 14.25
C ILE A 11 2.95 28.08 13.71
N VAL A 12 4.18 27.92 13.21
CA VAL A 12 4.66 26.63 12.68
C VAL A 12 4.76 25.58 13.79
N GLU A 13 5.29 25.94 14.96
CA GLU A 13 5.38 25.03 16.11
C GLU A 13 4.00 24.56 16.58
N ALA A 14 3.01 25.46 16.62
CA ALA A 14 1.64 25.11 16.96
C ALA A 14 1.02 24.15 15.93
N ALA A 15 1.19 24.43 14.63
CA ALA A 15 0.69 23.57 13.56
C ALA A 15 1.35 22.18 13.58
N ILE A 16 2.66 22.10 13.86
CA ILE A 16 3.37 20.82 14.00
C ILE A 16 2.87 20.04 15.22
N ALA A 17 2.64 20.73 16.35
CA ALA A 17 2.11 20.10 17.55
C ALA A 17 0.72 19.50 17.31
N GLU A 18 -0.15 20.23 16.61
CA GLU A 18 -1.49 19.77 16.22
C GLU A 18 -1.41 18.55 15.29
N LEU A 19 -0.60 18.60 14.23
CA LEU A 19 -0.42 17.47 13.30
C LEU A 19 0.11 16.22 14.01
N LYS A 20 1.05 16.39 14.95
CA LYS A 20 1.57 15.28 15.75
C LYS A 20 0.50 14.65 16.62
N GLN A 21 -0.37 15.46 17.24
CA GLN A 21 -1.47 14.98 18.08
C GLN A 21 -2.57 14.28 17.27
N GLN A 22 -2.81 14.71 16.03
CA GLN A 22 -3.71 14.01 15.12
C GLN A 22 -3.14 12.65 14.69
N ASN A 23 -1.83 12.57 14.49
CA ASN A 23 -1.16 11.34 14.06
C ASN A 23 -0.95 10.30 15.18
N THR A 24 -1.15 10.64 16.46
CA THR A 24 -1.11 9.65 17.54
C THR A 24 -2.35 8.75 17.59
N HIS A 25 -3.41 9.10 16.85
CA HIS A 25 -4.56 8.24 16.61
C HIS A 25 -4.34 7.36 15.37
N SER A 26 -3.15 6.75 15.24
CA SER A 26 -2.91 5.79 14.18
C SER A 26 -3.71 4.54 14.50
N GLU A 27 -4.82 4.36 13.78
CA GLU A 27 -5.41 3.04 13.57
C GLU A 27 -4.28 2.05 13.24
N PRO A 28 -4.36 0.79 13.71
CA PRO A 28 -3.35 -0.20 13.41
C PRO A 28 -3.18 -0.25 11.90
N ASN A 29 -1.92 -0.25 11.42
CA ASN A 29 -1.61 -0.27 10.00
C ASN A 29 -2.43 -1.38 9.32
N TRP A 30 -3.38 -1.00 8.47
CA TRP A 30 -4.31 -1.96 7.88
C TRP A 30 -3.60 -3.07 7.09
N ILE A 31 -2.40 -2.79 6.56
CA ILE A 31 -1.55 -3.78 5.90
C ILE A 31 -1.11 -4.87 6.90
N GLU A 32 -0.72 -4.48 8.11
CA GLU A 32 -0.38 -5.45 9.17
C GLU A 32 -1.60 -6.28 9.57
N GLN A 33 -2.81 -5.71 9.51
CA GLN A 33 -4.05 -6.43 9.81
C GLN A 33 -4.40 -7.50 8.74
N ILE A 34 -4.05 -7.27 7.47
CA ILE A 34 -4.40 -8.20 6.38
C ILE A 34 -3.26 -9.14 5.97
N THR A 35 -2.02 -8.84 6.35
CA THR A 35 -0.85 -9.64 5.96
C THR A 35 -0.94 -11.03 6.59
N GLY A 36 -0.84 -12.07 5.75
CA GLY A 36 -0.93 -13.47 6.18
C GLY A 36 -2.34 -14.02 6.34
N SER A 37 -3.40 -13.22 6.11
CA SER A 37 -4.81 -13.66 6.18
C SER A 37 -5.14 -14.87 5.29
N PHE A 38 -4.38 -15.07 4.21
CA PHE A 38 -4.55 -16.20 3.28
C PHE A 38 -3.51 -17.32 3.46
N LYS A 39 -2.60 -17.22 4.44
CA LYS A 39 -1.45 -18.14 4.58
C LYS A 39 -1.86 -19.61 4.70
N ASP A 40 -2.93 -19.88 5.43
CA ASP A 40 -3.43 -21.23 5.71
C ASP A 40 -4.76 -21.51 5.00
N ALA A 41 -5.12 -20.72 3.98
CA ALA A 41 -6.35 -20.87 3.23
C ALA A 41 -6.15 -21.88 2.07
N PRO A 42 -6.66 -23.12 2.16
CA PRO A 42 -6.38 -24.18 1.17
C PRO A 42 -6.90 -23.86 -0.23
N ILE A 43 -7.98 -23.08 -0.33
CA ILE A 43 -8.56 -22.64 -1.60
C ILE A 43 -7.68 -21.63 -2.34
N PHE A 44 -6.74 -20.97 -1.64
CA PHE A 44 -5.92 -19.92 -2.23
C PHE A 44 -4.97 -20.47 -3.29
N ASP A 45 -4.45 -21.68 -3.09
CA ASP A 45 -3.59 -22.36 -4.07
C ASP A 45 -4.32 -22.66 -5.39
N GLU A 46 -5.59 -23.06 -5.31
CA GLU A 46 -6.45 -23.30 -6.47
C GLU A 46 -6.72 -22.00 -7.24
N VAL A 47 -7.04 -20.92 -6.53
CA VAL A 47 -7.24 -19.58 -7.13
C VAL A 47 -5.97 -19.10 -7.83
N LEU A 48 -4.79 -19.33 -7.21
CA LEU A 48 -3.51 -18.99 -7.82
C LEU A 48 -3.22 -19.82 -9.07
N ALA A 49 -3.53 -21.12 -9.06
CA ALA A 49 -3.38 -22.00 -10.21
C ALA A 49 -4.26 -21.52 -11.38
N TYR A 50 -5.54 -21.29 -11.11
CA TYR A 50 -6.49 -20.77 -12.09
C TYR A 50 -6.02 -19.42 -12.68
N GLY A 51 -5.60 -18.49 -11.82
CA GLY A 51 -5.13 -17.18 -12.27
C GLY A 51 -3.85 -17.24 -13.13
N ARG A 52 -2.98 -18.23 -12.88
CA ARG A 52 -1.81 -18.49 -13.74
C ARG A 52 -2.25 -19.00 -15.10
N GLU A 53 -3.08 -20.03 -15.14
CA GLU A 53 -3.60 -20.62 -16.38
C GLU A 53 -4.28 -19.58 -17.26
N PHE A 54 -5.14 -18.75 -16.67
CA PHE A 54 -5.83 -17.66 -17.36
C PHE A 54 -4.84 -16.70 -18.05
N ARG A 55 -3.80 -16.23 -17.32
CA ARG A 55 -2.78 -15.35 -17.89
C ARG A 55 -1.87 -16.03 -18.91
N HIS A 56 -1.68 -17.34 -18.79
CA HIS A 56 -0.91 -18.13 -19.75
C HIS A 56 -1.69 -18.38 -21.05
N ALA A 57 -3.02 -18.51 -20.98
CA ALA A 57 -3.87 -18.70 -22.14
C ALA A 57 -3.81 -17.51 -23.11
N ASP A 58 -3.68 -16.29 -22.58
CA ASP A 58 -3.57 -15.05 -23.36
C ASP A 58 -2.14 -14.75 -23.84
N ARG A 59 -1.13 -15.56 -23.47
CA ARG A 59 0.22 -15.36 -24.00
C ARG A 59 0.24 -15.73 -25.48
N PRO A 60 0.82 -14.88 -26.35
CA PRO A 60 1.12 -15.27 -27.72
C PRO A 60 1.91 -16.58 -27.68
N GLN A 61 1.44 -17.61 -28.39
CA GLN A 61 2.30 -18.75 -28.62
C GLN A 61 3.42 -18.28 -29.54
N ASP A 62 4.66 -18.39 -29.08
CA ASP A 62 5.81 -18.26 -29.96
C ASP A 62 5.61 -19.31 -31.05
N ASN A 63 5.22 -18.83 -32.23
CA ASN A 63 5.21 -19.61 -33.45
C ASN A 63 6.66 -19.96 -33.73
N VAL A 64 7.10 -21.10 -33.18
CA VAL A 64 8.35 -21.73 -33.58
C VAL A 64 8.13 -22.16 -35.03
N SER A 65 8.42 -21.23 -35.95
CA SER A 65 8.59 -21.52 -37.37
C SER A 65 9.65 -22.61 -37.45
N THR A 66 9.21 -23.85 -37.59
CA THR A 66 10.09 -24.93 -38.00
C THR A 66 10.24 -24.77 -39.50
N GLU A 67 11.48 -24.57 -39.94
CA GLU A 67 11.92 -24.46 -41.34
C GLU A 67 11.38 -25.58 -42.24
#